data_AF-A0A1Y2CXC5-F1
#
_entry.id   AF-A0A1Y2CXC5-F1
#
_cell.length_a   1.000
_cell.length_b   1.000
_cell.length_c   1.000
_cell.angle_alpha   90.00
_cell.angle_beta   90.00
_cell.angle_gamma   90.00
#
_symmetry.space_group_name_H-M   'P 1'
#
loop_
_entity.id
_entity.type
_entity.pdbx_description
1 polymer ?
#
loop_
_entity_poly.entity_id
_entity_poly.type
_entity_poly.pdbx_seq_one_letter_code
_entity_poly.pdbx_strand_id
1 'polypeptide(L)' 'MKTTATACAESHHCHSFQEKLAACGERVEAGEEQNCVEEFFELMVCSIVNLL' A
#
# COMPACT_ATOMS: atom_id res chain seq x y z
N MET A 1 -0.99 7.89 18.60
CA MET A 1 -2.17 8.40 17.88
C MET A 1 -2.07 7.88 16.46
N LYS A 2 -2.87 6.88 16.06
CA LYS A 2 -2.87 6.39 14.67
C LYS A 2 -3.64 7.41 13.83
N THR A 3 -3.07 7.90 12.74
CA THR A 3 -3.78 8.76 11.80
C THR A 3 -4.87 7.93 11.09
N THR A 4 -5.95 8.58 10.65
CA THR A 4 -7.06 7.91 9.94
C THR A 4 -6.58 7.18 8.68
N ALA A 5 -5.52 7.67 8.02
CA ALA A 5 -4.85 6.98 6.92
C ALA A 5 -4.22 5.64 7.35
N THR A 6 -3.58 5.57 8.52
CA THR A 6 -3.03 4.31 9.06
C THR A 6 -4.15 3.35 9.47
N ALA A 7 -5.25 3.85 10.03
CA ALA A 7 -6.41 3.02 10.36
C ALA A 7 -7.12 2.46 9.12
N CYS A 8 -7.14 3.21 8.01
CA CYS A 8 -7.70 2.75 6.73
C CYS A 8 -6.79 1.75 6.02
N ALA A 9 -5.46 1.96 6.05
CA ALA A 9 -4.49 1.00 5.52
C ALA A 9 -4.58 -0.35 6.25
N GLU A 10 -4.80 -0.33 7.57
CA GLU A 10 -5.02 -1.52 8.40
C GLU A 10 -6.43 -2.13 8.26
N SER A 11 -7.35 -1.47 7.52
CA SER A 11 -8.69 -1.98 7.31
C SER A 11 -8.69 -3.08 6.24
N HIS A 12 -9.61 -4.04 6.37
CA HIS A 12 -9.82 -5.11 5.37
C HIS A 12 -10.02 -4.58 3.93
N HIS A 13 -10.46 -3.33 3.79
CA HIS A 13 -10.68 -2.70 2.49
C HIS A 13 -9.38 -2.41 1.73
N CYS A 14 -8.31 -2.03 2.43
CA CYS A 14 -7.01 -1.69 1.82
C CYS A 14 -5.92 -2.76 2.03
N HIS A 15 -6.20 -3.81 2.80
CA HIS A 15 -5.26 -4.88 3.13
C HIS A 15 -4.64 -5.54 1.89
N SER A 16 -5.44 -5.79 0.84
CA SER A 16 -4.94 -6.40 -0.41
C SER A 16 -3.92 -5.51 -1.13
N PHE A 17 -4.06 -4.19 -1.05
CA PHE A 17 -3.08 -3.25 -1.61
C PHE A 17 -1.80 -3.18 -0.77
N GLN A 18 -1.92 -3.35 0.56
CA GLN A 18 -0.77 -3.50 1.43
C GLN A 18 0.02 -4.78 1.13
N GLU A 19 -0.66 -5.90 0.89
CA GLU A 19 -0.03 -7.17 0.48
C GLU A 19 0.68 -7.04 -0.87
N LYS A 20 0.07 -6.37 -1.86
CA LYS A 20 0.72 -6.10 -3.16
C LYS A 20 2.00 -5.28 -3.00
N LEU A 21 1.96 -4.23 -2.19
CA LEU A 21 3.12 -3.39 -1.92
C LEU A 21 4.24 -4.17 -1.23
N ALA A 22 3.88 -5.03 -0.26
CA ALA A 22 4.85 -5.91 0.39
C ALA A 22 5.48 -6.90 -0.60
N ALA A 23 4.68 -7.54 -1.44
CA ALA A 23 5.15 -8.46 -2.48
C ALA A 23 6.07 -7.76 -3.50
N CYS A 24 5.79 -6.51 -3.85
CA CYS A 24 6.70 -5.73 -4.67
C CYS A 24 8.02 -5.45 -3.95
N GLY A 25 7.98 -5.09 -2.67
CA GLY A 25 9.18 -4.90 -1.85
C GLY A 25 10.10 -6.11 -1.89
N GLU A 26 9.54 -7.31 -1.70
CA GLU A 26 10.30 -8.58 -1.80
C GLU A 26 10.95 -8.77 -3.18
N ARG A 27 10.24 -8.43 -4.27
CA ARG A 27 10.78 -8.51 -5.64
C ARG A 27 11.95 -7.54 -5.86
N VAL A 28 11.81 -6.31 -5.39
CA VAL A 28 12.88 -5.29 -5.50
C VAL A 28 14.09 -5.66 -4.65
N GLU A 29 13.87 -6.16 -3.44
CA GLU A 29 14.94 -6.68 -2.58
C GLU A 29 15.63 -7.91 -3.20
N ALA A 30 14.89 -8.73 -3.95
CA ALA A 30 15.44 -9.85 -4.72
C ALA A 30 16.22 -9.41 -5.98
N GLY A 31 16.23 -8.12 -6.31
CA GLY A 31 17.04 -7.55 -7.39
C GLY A 31 16.28 -7.33 -8.71
N GLU A 32 14.95 -7.29 -8.69
CA GLU A 32 14.20 -6.83 -9.85
C GLU A 32 14.42 -5.31 -10.09
N GLU A 33 14.52 -4.92 -11.37
CA GLU A 33 14.82 -3.53 -11.78
C GLU A 33 13.60 -2.59 -11.67
N GLN A 34 12.40 -3.15 -11.49
CA GLN A 34 11.17 -2.39 -11.31
C GLN A 34 11.06 -1.78 -9.91
N ASN A 35 10.21 -0.76 -9.74
CA ASN A 35 9.94 -0.13 -8.45
C ASN A 35 8.49 -0.40 -8.01
N CYS A 36 8.17 -0.02 -6.77
CA CYS A 36 6.85 -0.25 -6.17
C CYS A 36 5.96 0.98 -6.15
N VAL A 37 6.18 1.91 -7.08
CA VAL A 37 5.47 3.20 -7.12
C VAL A 37 3.99 2.98 -7.40
N GLU A 38 3.65 2.04 -8.29
CA GLU A 38 2.26 1.73 -8.64
C GLU A 38 1.50 1.19 -7.42
N GLU A 39 2.02 0.15 -6.76
CA GLU A 39 1.41 -0.44 -5.58
C GLU A 39 1.31 0.55 -4.41
N PHE A 40 2.29 1.46 -4.29
CA PHE A 40 2.26 2.54 -3.30
C PHE A 40 1.11 3.52 -3.59
N PHE A 41 0.91 3.92 -4.84
CA PHE A 41 -0.21 4.78 -5.21
C PHE A 41 -1.56 4.08 -5.04
N GLU A 42 -1.67 2.79 -5.34
CA GLU A 42 -2.89 2.02 -5.08
C GLU A 42 -3.27 2.05 -3.59
N LEU A 43 -2.30 1.80 -2.70
CA LEU A 43 -2.51 1.86 -1.26
C LEU A 43 -2.84 3.28 -0.77
N MET A 44 -2.15 4.29 -1.32
CA MET A 44 -2.39 5.70 -1.00
C MET A 44 -3.81 6.11 -1.40
N VAL A 45 -4.25 5.79 -2.62
CA VAL A 45 -5.60 6.10 -3.12
C VAL A 45 -6.64 5.40 -2.26
N CYS A 46 -6.45 4.12 -1.94
CA CYS A 46 -7.37 3.40 -1.05
C CYS A 46 -7.49 4.06 0.34
N SER A 47 -6.35 4.52 0.88
CA SER A 47 -6.26 5.15 2.20
C SER A 47 -6.79 6.59 2.24
N ILE A 48 -6.72 7.33 1.13
CA ILE A 48 -7.09 8.75 1.04
C ILE A 48 -8.50 8.95 0.48
N VAL A 49 -8.96 8.15 -0.48
CA VAL A 49 -10.30 8.32 -1.08
C VAL A 49 -11.41 8.00 -0.07
N ASN A 50 -11.15 7.16 0.94
CA ASN A 50 -12.07 6.94 2.06
C ASN A 50 -12.12 8.10 3.09
N LEU A 51 -11.37 9.19 2.86
CA LEU A 51 -11.42 10.42 3.67
C LEU A 51 -12.22 11.56 3.00
N LEU A 52 -12.73 11.36 1.79
CA LEU A 52 -13.65 12.27 1.07
C LEU A 52 -15.08 11.73 1.10
#